data_AF-A0A5P9HV44-F1
#
_entry.id   AF-A0A5P9HV44-F1
#
_cell.length_a   1.000
_cell.length_b   1.000
_cell.length_c   1.000
_cell.angle_alpha   90.00
_cell.angle_beta   90.00
_cell.angle_gamma   90.00
#
_symmetry.space_group_name_H-M   'P 1'
#
loop_
_entity.id
_entity.type
_entity.pdbx_description
1 polymer ?
#
loop_
_entity_poly.entity_id
_entity_poly.type
_entity_poly.pdbx_seq_one_letter_code
_entity_poly.pdbx_strand_id
1 'polypeptide(L)'
;MRKHYIDVIRVVAIMLLIPFHTARMYDYYPFYIKGDESMILQLFAIFLSQWRMPILFLVSGVGTYFILRSRSNRSFIRDRLTRLLIPFIFAVLVIVPPQGYFASLSKGIIPPTTSYWEYYPTFFTFDLSQIDGFTGTFTPAHMWFILFLVVFSLLSIAVFRFIQHKESMVTSSTSSWFLYLLIIPIFVTDIVLLGMEFNPFYYFTFFLYGAYIVKETEIERIVEKERTRLLLLAIVSMSAVLFLYWLHLTNGYTTPLILFTLLQAITTFAWIFAIIGYFKAYMNIKNKWIASVNKKVFTIYILHQTLIVIIGYYLQELSLSIWVEFILINLLTFLSIGLLYYLFIKRFTFVKTLFGAK
;
A
#
# COMPACT_ATOMS: atom_id res chain seq x y z
N MET A 1 14.81 -10.36 18.05
CA MET A 1 15.68 -9.24 17.61
C MET A 1 14.93 -8.41 16.57
N ARG A 2 14.99 -7.07 16.62
CA ARG A 2 14.32 -6.20 15.64
C ARG A 2 15.01 -6.33 14.27
N LYS A 3 14.24 -6.57 13.21
CA LYS A 3 14.76 -6.71 11.84
C LYS A 3 14.82 -5.32 11.19
N HIS A 4 16.01 -4.72 11.11
CA HIS A 4 16.16 -3.32 10.68
C HIS A 4 15.80 -3.12 9.21
N TYR A 5 16.10 -4.09 8.35
CA TYR A 5 15.77 -4.02 6.93
C TYR A 5 14.26 -3.92 6.66
N ILE A 6 13.41 -4.55 7.50
CA ILE A 6 11.94 -4.44 7.41
C ILE A 6 11.48 -3.01 7.65
N ASP A 7 12.13 -2.27 8.56
CA ASP A 7 11.82 -0.87 8.81
C ASP A 7 12.17 0.01 7.60
N VAL A 8 13.27 -0.30 6.91
CA VAL A 8 13.67 0.42 5.69
C VAL A 8 12.66 0.14 4.56
N ILE A 9 12.30 -1.13 4.33
CA ILE A 9 11.29 -1.52 3.33
C ILE A 9 9.98 -0.77 3.59
N ARG A 10 9.51 -0.74 4.85
CA ARG A 10 8.29 0.00 5.22
C ARG A 10 8.38 1.47 4.83
N VAL A 11 9.48 2.13 5.20
CA VAL A 11 9.68 3.56 4.94
C VAL A 11 9.68 3.81 3.43
N VAL A 12 10.46 3.05 2.66
CA VAL A 12 10.54 3.22 1.20
C VAL A 12 9.18 2.98 0.55
N ALA A 13 8.50 1.88 0.88
CA ALA A 13 7.20 1.56 0.29
C ALA A 13 6.11 2.59 0.61
N ILE A 14 6.11 3.18 1.81
CA ILE A 14 5.16 4.26 2.16
C ILE A 14 5.55 5.58 1.47
N MET A 15 6.83 5.91 1.38
CA MET A 15 7.27 7.12 0.69
C MET A 15 6.90 7.10 -0.80
N LEU A 16 6.94 5.94 -1.44
CA LEU A 16 6.55 5.74 -2.84
C LEU A 16 5.05 5.93 -3.10
N LEU A 17 4.20 6.01 -2.07
CA LEU A 17 2.77 6.32 -2.25
C LEU A 17 2.56 7.72 -2.83
N ILE A 18 3.41 8.68 -2.48
CA ILE A 18 3.29 10.06 -2.97
C ILE A 18 3.46 10.09 -4.50
N PRO A 19 4.60 9.67 -5.09
CA PRO A 19 4.75 9.70 -6.54
C PRO A 19 3.79 8.75 -7.25
N PHE A 20 3.39 7.63 -6.61
CA PHE A 20 2.37 6.75 -7.18
C PHE A 20 1.03 7.46 -7.35
N HIS A 21 0.49 8.08 -6.31
CA HIS A 21 -0.82 8.76 -6.38
C HIS A 21 -0.76 10.04 -7.20
N THR A 22 0.39 10.73 -7.27
CA THR A 22 0.58 11.78 -8.26
C THR A 22 0.52 11.23 -9.68
N ALA A 23 1.16 10.07 -9.96
CA ALA A 23 1.11 9.45 -11.29
C ALA A 23 -0.32 9.02 -11.68
N ARG A 24 -1.16 8.62 -10.71
CA ARG A 24 -2.58 8.29 -10.94
C ARG A 24 -3.39 9.46 -11.53
N MET A 25 -2.97 10.70 -11.32
CA MET A 25 -3.61 11.86 -11.96
C MET A 25 -3.40 11.88 -13.48
N TYR A 26 -2.35 11.23 -13.97
CA TYR A 26 -1.90 11.29 -15.37
C TYR A 26 -1.86 9.93 -16.06
N ASP A 27 -2.26 8.84 -15.43
CA ASP A 27 -2.42 7.55 -16.12
C ASP A 27 -3.75 7.48 -16.88
N TYR A 28 -4.12 6.33 -17.43
CA TYR A 28 -5.37 6.18 -18.20
C TYR A 28 -6.55 5.64 -17.37
N TYR A 29 -6.40 5.54 -16.05
CA TYR A 29 -7.46 5.01 -15.19
C TYR A 29 -8.15 6.15 -14.42
N PRO A 30 -9.40 5.94 -13.97
CA PRO A 30 -10.09 6.90 -13.13
C PRO A 30 -9.31 7.24 -11.85
N PHE A 31 -9.43 8.51 -11.46
CA PHE A 31 -8.91 9.04 -10.21
C PHE A 31 -9.73 10.28 -9.79
N TYR A 32 -9.48 10.79 -8.58
CA TYR A 32 -10.18 11.96 -8.03
C TYR A 32 -10.07 13.17 -8.97
N ILE A 33 -8.86 13.44 -9.44
CA ILE A 33 -8.55 14.54 -10.35
C ILE A 33 -7.67 13.99 -11.47
N LYS A 34 -7.94 14.38 -12.71
CA LYS A 34 -7.25 13.91 -13.92
C LYS A 34 -6.69 15.08 -14.70
N GLY A 35 -5.45 14.97 -15.15
CA GLY A 35 -4.83 15.89 -16.10
C GLY A 35 -4.57 15.18 -17.42
N ASP A 36 -3.69 15.74 -18.24
CA ASP A 36 -3.27 15.12 -19.50
C ASP A 36 -2.62 13.75 -19.27
N GLU A 37 -3.00 12.77 -20.09
CA GLU A 37 -2.55 11.39 -19.92
C GLU A 37 -1.11 11.17 -20.40
N SER A 38 -0.37 10.31 -19.70
CA SER A 38 1.02 9.97 -19.96
C SER A 38 1.26 8.47 -19.79
N MET A 39 1.61 7.80 -20.90
CA MET A 39 2.01 6.40 -20.92
C MET A 39 3.19 6.09 -19.98
N ILE A 40 4.14 7.01 -19.84
CA ILE A 40 5.28 6.81 -18.92
C ILE A 40 4.80 6.79 -17.46
N LEU A 41 3.91 7.71 -17.08
CA LEU A 41 3.36 7.74 -15.73
C LEU A 41 2.41 6.57 -15.46
N GLN A 42 1.69 6.08 -16.48
CA GLN A 42 0.94 4.84 -16.40
C GLN A 42 1.85 3.64 -16.11
N LEU A 43 2.91 3.44 -16.91
CA LEU A 43 3.85 2.33 -16.70
C LEU A 43 4.53 2.42 -15.33
N PHE A 44 4.86 3.62 -14.88
CA PHE A 44 5.38 3.85 -13.53
C PHE A 44 4.38 3.47 -12.44
N ALA A 45 3.11 3.85 -12.58
CA ALA A 45 2.05 3.48 -11.66
C ALA A 45 1.85 1.96 -11.62
N ILE A 46 1.81 1.30 -12.79
CA ILE A 46 1.70 -0.16 -12.91
C ILE A 46 2.90 -0.85 -12.25
N PHE A 47 4.12 -0.40 -12.53
CA PHE A 47 5.33 -0.95 -11.92
C PHE A 47 5.23 -0.95 -10.39
N LEU A 48 4.81 0.18 -9.80
CA LEU A 48 4.66 0.29 -8.36
C LEU A 48 3.45 -0.50 -7.82
N SER A 49 2.37 -0.63 -8.59
CA SER A 49 1.16 -1.34 -8.13
C SER A 49 1.42 -2.84 -7.93
N GLN A 50 2.27 -3.45 -8.77
CA GLN A 50 2.56 -4.89 -8.70
C GLN A 50 3.07 -5.35 -7.33
N TRP A 51 3.96 -4.59 -6.68
CA TRP A 51 4.65 -5.09 -5.48
C TRP A 51 4.44 -4.24 -4.22
N ARG A 52 4.11 -2.94 -4.35
CA ARG A 52 4.12 -2.00 -3.21
C ARG A 52 3.06 -2.32 -2.16
N MET A 53 1.81 -2.58 -2.56
CA MET A 53 0.76 -2.91 -1.58
C MET A 53 0.97 -4.29 -0.94
N PRO A 54 1.23 -5.36 -1.71
CA PRO A 54 1.60 -6.67 -1.16
C PRO A 54 2.76 -6.63 -0.15
N ILE A 55 3.85 -5.90 -0.45
CA ILE A 55 5.00 -5.84 0.47
C ILE A 55 4.65 -5.12 1.77
N LEU A 56 3.76 -4.12 1.76
CA LEU A 56 3.28 -3.46 2.98
C LEU A 56 2.46 -4.41 3.87
N PHE A 57 1.63 -5.27 3.27
CA PHE A 57 0.93 -6.32 4.01
C PHE A 57 1.90 -7.34 4.61
N LEU A 58 2.89 -7.79 3.85
CA LEU A 58 3.94 -8.68 4.33
C LEU A 58 4.70 -8.08 5.52
N VAL A 59 5.17 -6.84 5.39
CA VAL A 59 5.86 -6.11 6.47
C VAL A 59 4.96 -5.93 7.71
N SER A 60 3.66 -5.80 7.52
CA SER A 60 2.68 -5.71 8.61
C SER A 60 2.48 -7.06 9.31
N GLY A 61 2.52 -8.16 8.56
CA GLY A 61 2.54 -9.53 9.07
C GLY A 61 3.76 -9.81 9.96
N VAL A 62 4.95 -9.42 9.49
CA VAL A 62 6.21 -9.48 10.28
C VAL A 62 6.04 -8.79 11.64
N GLY A 63 5.54 -7.54 11.62
CA GLY A 63 5.33 -6.77 12.85
C GLY A 63 4.31 -7.40 13.79
N THR A 64 3.22 -7.95 13.23
CA THR A 64 2.16 -8.60 14.00
C THR A 64 2.64 -9.88 14.66
N TYR A 65 3.42 -10.71 13.97
CA TYR A 65 4.02 -11.92 14.53
C TYR A 65 4.85 -11.64 15.80
N PHE A 66 5.73 -10.64 15.76
CA PHE A 66 6.54 -10.27 16.93
C PHE A 66 5.71 -9.74 18.11
N ILE A 67 4.63 -9.00 17.83
CA ILE A 67 3.77 -8.45 18.89
C ILE A 67 2.94 -9.57 19.52
N LEU A 68 2.36 -10.47 18.73
CA LEU A 68 1.56 -11.60 19.24
C LEU A 68 2.40 -12.57 20.08
N ARG A 69 3.69 -12.77 19.74
CA ARG A 69 4.60 -13.61 20.53
C ARG A 69 4.96 -13.00 21.90
N SER A 70 4.86 -11.67 22.05
CA SER A 70 5.38 -10.94 23.22
C SER A 70 4.30 -10.29 24.10
N ARG A 71 3.03 -10.34 23.70
CA ARG A 71 1.92 -9.65 24.39
C ARG A 71 0.67 -10.50 24.45
N SER A 72 -0.18 -10.24 25.44
CA SER A 72 -1.50 -10.89 25.55
C SER A 72 -2.44 -10.45 24.42
N ASN A 73 -3.37 -11.35 24.04
CA ASN A 73 -4.38 -11.07 23.02
C ASN A 73 -5.19 -9.79 23.32
N ARG A 74 -5.56 -9.57 24.59
CA ARG A 74 -6.30 -8.37 25.01
C ARG A 74 -5.48 -7.10 24.78
N SER A 75 -4.19 -7.12 25.13
CA SER A 75 -3.31 -5.97 24.88
C SER A 75 -3.11 -5.73 23.38
N PHE A 76 -3.00 -6.80 22.59
CA PHE A 76 -2.86 -6.74 21.14
C PHE A 76 -4.10 -6.11 20.47
N ILE A 77 -5.30 -6.60 20.81
CA ILE A 77 -6.57 -6.06 20.29
C ILE A 77 -6.69 -4.58 20.64
N ARG A 78 -6.45 -4.20 21.90
CA ARG A 78 -6.48 -2.80 22.33
C ARG A 78 -5.50 -1.93 21.54
N ASP A 79 -4.27 -2.40 21.31
CA ASP A 79 -3.26 -1.68 20.51
C ASP A 79 -3.73 -1.49 19.06
N ARG A 80 -4.35 -2.51 18.45
CA ARG A 80 -4.89 -2.42 17.08
C ARG A 80 -6.07 -1.47 16.98
N LEU A 81 -7.04 -1.54 17.89
CA LEU A 81 -8.19 -0.63 17.89
C LEU A 81 -7.75 0.83 18.10
N THR A 82 -6.82 1.07 19.04
CA THR A 82 -6.36 2.43 19.33
C THR A 82 -5.46 3.03 18.24
N ARG A 83 -4.63 2.22 17.58
CA ARG A 83 -3.64 2.73 16.61
C ARG A 83 -4.02 2.60 15.16
N LEU A 84 -5.01 1.78 14.84
CA LEU A 84 -5.48 1.58 13.46
C LEU A 84 -6.94 2.01 13.32
N LEU A 85 -7.85 1.49 14.16
CA LEU A 85 -9.28 1.78 14.00
C LEU A 85 -9.64 3.24 14.31
N ILE A 86 -9.13 3.82 15.40
CA ILE A 86 -9.37 5.23 15.71
C ILE A 86 -8.86 6.15 14.58
N PRO A 87 -7.60 6.02 14.11
CA PRO A 87 -7.13 6.80 12.96
C PRO A 87 -7.88 6.55 11.67
N PHE A 88 -8.33 5.32 11.43
CA PHE A 88 -9.16 4.98 10.27
C PHE A 88 -10.47 5.77 10.29
N ILE A 89 -11.22 5.69 11.41
CA ILE A 89 -12.50 6.39 11.55
C ILE A 89 -12.29 7.90 11.40
N PHE A 90 -11.29 8.47 12.09
CA PHE A 90 -10.97 9.88 11.97
C PHE A 90 -10.65 10.29 10.53
N ALA A 91 -9.83 9.50 9.83
CA ALA A 91 -9.46 9.81 8.45
C ALA A 91 -10.67 9.73 7.50
N VAL A 92 -11.53 8.73 7.63
CA VAL A 92 -12.76 8.63 6.81
C VAL A 92 -13.71 9.80 7.06
N LEU A 93 -13.82 10.27 8.30
CA LEU A 93 -14.72 11.37 8.66
C LEU A 93 -14.17 12.77 8.31
N VAL A 94 -12.84 12.94 8.30
CA VAL A 94 -12.22 14.28 8.25
C VAL A 94 -11.19 14.42 7.13
N ILE A 95 -10.36 13.42 6.90
CA ILE A 95 -9.24 13.51 5.95
C ILE A 95 -9.65 13.12 4.53
N VAL A 96 -10.54 12.14 4.36
CA VAL A 96 -11.00 11.66 3.05
C VAL A 96 -12.01 12.61 2.39
N PRO A 97 -13.04 13.16 3.07
CA PRO A 97 -14.10 13.94 2.41
C PRO A 97 -13.61 15.12 1.55
N PRO A 98 -12.53 15.86 1.91
CA PRO A 98 -11.95 16.85 1.02
C PRO A 98 -11.54 16.30 -0.36
N GLN A 99 -11.08 15.04 -0.45
CA GLN A 99 -10.78 14.42 -1.75
C GLN A 99 -12.02 14.36 -2.64
N GLY A 100 -13.14 13.93 -2.06
CA GLY A 100 -14.42 13.86 -2.76
C GLY A 100 -14.92 15.24 -3.19
N TYR A 101 -14.80 16.24 -2.31
CA TYR A 101 -15.20 17.62 -2.62
C TYR A 101 -14.49 18.17 -3.85
N PHE A 102 -13.15 18.10 -3.85
CA PHE A 102 -12.35 18.58 -4.99
C PHE A 102 -12.56 17.74 -6.25
N ALA A 103 -12.84 16.45 -6.12
CA ALA A 103 -13.20 15.62 -7.26
C ALA A 103 -14.57 15.98 -7.85
N SER A 104 -15.59 16.24 -7.01
CA SER A 104 -16.90 16.69 -7.48
C SER A 104 -16.82 18.06 -8.16
N LEU A 105 -16.01 18.98 -7.64
CA LEU A 105 -15.73 20.28 -8.28
C LEU A 105 -15.04 20.10 -9.63
N SER A 106 -13.94 19.34 -9.66
CA SER A 106 -13.13 19.09 -10.87
C SER A 106 -13.96 18.45 -12.00
N LYS A 107 -14.90 17.56 -11.65
CA LYS A 107 -15.77 16.87 -12.61
C LYS A 107 -17.07 17.62 -12.93
N GLY A 108 -17.29 18.81 -12.36
CA GLY A 108 -18.52 19.59 -12.58
C GLY A 108 -19.80 18.94 -12.02
N ILE A 109 -19.66 18.02 -11.06
CA ILE A 109 -20.80 17.34 -10.40
C ILE A 109 -21.52 18.32 -9.47
N ILE A 110 -20.77 19.22 -8.84
CA ILE A 110 -21.30 20.32 -8.02
C ILE A 110 -20.85 21.67 -8.58
N PRO A 111 -21.67 22.73 -8.44
CA PRO A 111 -21.27 24.08 -8.86
C PRO A 111 -19.99 24.57 -8.16
N PRO A 112 -19.13 25.36 -8.82
CA PRO A 112 -17.93 25.95 -8.19
C PRO A 112 -18.22 26.84 -6.98
N THR A 113 -19.46 27.34 -6.86
CA THR A 113 -19.92 28.16 -5.72
C THR A 113 -20.29 27.34 -4.49
N THR A 114 -20.39 26.01 -4.61
CA THR A 114 -20.77 25.10 -3.52
C THR A 114 -19.70 25.10 -2.45
N SER A 115 -20.04 25.46 -1.22
CA SER A 115 -19.06 25.43 -0.12
C SER A 115 -18.76 23.98 0.32
N TYR A 116 -17.59 23.76 0.91
CA TYR A 116 -17.24 22.43 1.48
C TYR A 116 -18.29 21.94 2.48
N TRP A 117 -18.84 22.82 3.32
CA TRP A 117 -19.82 22.46 4.34
C TRP A 117 -21.17 22.07 3.77
N GLU A 118 -21.55 22.64 2.63
CA GLU A 118 -22.74 22.24 1.87
C GLU A 118 -22.55 20.88 1.22
N TYR A 119 -21.35 20.59 0.71
CA TYR A 119 -21.01 19.29 0.14
C TYR A 119 -20.85 18.18 1.19
N TYR A 120 -20.35 18.48 2.39
CA TYR A 120 -19.92 17.47 3.38
C TYR A 120 -20.97 16.38 3.68
N PRO A 121 -22.28 16.68 3.86
CA PRO A 121 -23.30 15.65 4.04
C PRO A 121 -23.42 14.71 2.84
N THR A 122 -23.24 15.21 1.61
CA THR A 122 -23.32 14.45 0.36
C THR A 122 -22.23 13.40 0.26
N PHE A 123 -21.05 13.64 0.86
CA PHE A 123 -19.98 12.63 0.90
C PHE A 123 -20.44 11.31 1.54
N PHE A 124 -21.40 11.34 2.48
CA PHE A 124 -21.88 10.13 3.16
C PHE A 124 -23.04 9.44 2.43
N THR A 125 -23.34 9.85 1.20
CA THR A 125 -24.26 9.13 0.33
C THR A 125 -23.57 7.89 -0.24
N PHE A 126 -24.26 6.75 -0.17
CA PHE A 126 -23.76 5.48 -0.69
C PHE A 126 -24.29 5.26 -2.10
N ASP A 127 -23.36 5.11 -3.05
CA ASP A 127 -23.67 4.74 -4.42
C ASP A 127 -22.90 3.46 -4.78
N LEU A 128 -23.64 2.36 -4.94
CA LEU A 128 -23.08 1.05 -5.30
C LEU A 128 -22.48 1.02 -6.71
N SER A 129 -22.80 2.00 -7.57
CA SER A 129 -22.19 2.14 -8.89
C SER A 129 -20.85 2.88 -8.85
N GLN A 130 -20.52 3.55 -7.73
CA GLN A 130 -19.34 4.43 -7.56
C GLN A 130 -18.57 4.07 -6.29
N ILE A 131 -18.30 2.78 -6.08
CA ILE A 131 -17.64 2.26 -4.87
C ILE A 131 -16.21 2.84 -4.71
N ASP A 132 -15.59 3.29 -5.80
CA ASP A 132 -14.28 3.94 -5.76
C ASP A 132 -14.31 5.35 -5.10
N GLY A 133 -15.47 6.02 -5.12
CA GLY A 133 -15.72 7.37 -4.64
C GLY A 133 -14.97 8.48 -5.39
N PHE A 134 -14.47 8.22 -6.60
CA PHE A 134 -13.75 9.20 -7.41
C PHE A 134 -14.64 10.36 -7.89
N THR A 135 -15.96 10.25 -7.74
CA THR A 135 -16.98 11.28 -8.05
C THR A 135 -17.40 12.09 -6.83
N GLY A 136 -16.93 11.72 -5.64
CA GLY A 136 -17.20 12.42 -4.38
C GLY A 136 -18.35 11.85 -3.54
N THR A 137 -18.73 10.60 -3.74
CA THR A 137 -19.60 9.83 -2.83
C THR A 137 -18.77 9.03 -1.83
N PHE A 138 -19.43 8.33 -0.91
CA PHE A 138 -18.77 7.68 0.23
C PHE A 138 -17.76 6.63 -0.23
N THR A 139 -16.53 6.75 0.27
CA THR A 139 -15.49 5.74 0.08
C THR A 139 -14.49 5.77 1.24
N PRO A 140 -13.93 4.62 1.65
CA PRO A 140 -12.74 4.64 2.50
C PRO A 140 -11.51 5.21 1.79
N ALA A 141 -11.56 5.42 0.46
CA ALA A 141 -10.44 5.89 -0.36
C ALA A 141 -9.17 5.09 -0.07
N HIS A 142 -8.01 5.75 0.03
CA HIS A 142 -6.73 5.11 0.34
C HIS A 142 -6.70 4.37 1.67
N MET A 143 -7.64 4.62 2.59
CA MET A 143 -7.68 4.06 3.95
C MET A 143 -8.09 2.58 4.00
N TRP A 144 -8.48 1.97 2.87
CA TRP A 144 -8.82 0.55 2.76
C TRP A 144 -7.70 -0.36 3.31
N PHE A 145 -6.42 0.02 3.12
CA PHE A 145 -5.29 -0.74 3.63
C PHE A 145 -5.30 -0.82 5.15
N ILE A 146 -5.62 0.27 5.86
CA ILE A 146 -5.72 0.24 7.33
C ILE A 146 -6.91 -0.61 7.79
N LEU A 147 -8.05 -0.53 7.09
CA LEU A 147 -9.20 -1.39 7.38
C LEU A 147 -8.80 -2.87 7.28
N PHE A 148 -8.11 -3.25 6.21
CA PHE A 148 -7.60 -4.62 6.02
C PHE A 148 -6.60 -4.98 7.13
N LEU A 149 -5.70 -4.08 7.52
CA LEU A 149 -4.77 -4.34 8.63
C LEU A 149 -5.49 -4.59 9.96
N VAL A 150 -6.60 -3.90 10.26
CA VAL A 150 -7.41 -4.17 11.45
C VAL A 150 -7.96 -5.60 11.37
N VAL A 151 -8.66 -5.92 10.28
CA VAL A 151 -9.29 -7.24 10.08
C VAL A 151 -8.24 -8.36 10.11
N PHE A 152 -7.19 -8.24 9.31
CA PHE A 152 -6.11 -9.24 9.23
C PHE A 152 -5.39 -9.39 10.56
N SER A 153 -5.17 -8.31 11.31
CA SER A 153 -4.58 -8.40 12.65
C SER A 153 -5.48 -9.21 13.59
N LEU A 154 -6.79 -9.00 13.58
CA LEU A 154 -7.72 -9.76 14.43
C LEU A 154 -7.80 -11.24 14.02
N LEU A 155 -7.92 -11.52 12.71
CA LEU A 155 -7.89 -12.88 12.17
C LEU A 155 -6.57 -13.60 12.49
N SER A 156 -5.46 -12.88 12.49
CA SER A 156 -4.15 -13.44 12.80
C SER A 156 -4.03 -13.98 14.23
N ILE A 157 -4.88 -13.55 15.17
CA ILE A 157 -4.91 -14.12 16.52
C ILE A 157 -5.32 -15.60 16.46
N ALA A 158 -6.34 -15.92 15.66
CA ALA A 158 -6.78 -17.29 15.46
C ALA A 158 -5.69 -18.09 14.76
N VAL A 159 -5.16 -17.57 13.63
CA VAL A 159 -4.09 -18.24 12.88
C VAL A 159 -2.85 -18.50 13.74
N PHE A 160 -2.40 -17.51 14.53
CA PHE A 160 -1.24 -17.62 15.39
C PHE A 160 -1.40 -18.73 16.43
N ARG A 161 -2.57 -18.87 17.05
CA ARG A 161 -2.86 -19.98 17.99
C ARG A 161 -2.67 -21.35 17.34
N PHE A 162 -3.05 -21.51 16.07
CA PHE A 162 -2.91 -22.77 15.35
C PHE A 162 -1.48 -23.08 14.89
N ILE A 163 -0.66 -22.05 14.61
CA ILE A 163 0.68 -22.24 14.02
C ILE A 163 1.84 -22.09 15.00
N GLN A 164 1.63 -21.48 16.18
CA GLN A 164 2.72 -21.17 17.11
C GLN A 164 3.39 -22.41 17.70
N HIS A 165 2.64 -23.52 17.83
CA HIS A 165 3.13 -24.77 18.39
C HIS A 165 3.54 -25.80 17.33
N LYS A 166 3.31 -25.50 16.05
CA LYS A 166 3.72 -26.40 14.97
C LYS A 166 5.23 -26.33 14.77
N GLU A 167 5.85 -27.50 14.71
CA GLU A 167 7.25 -27.65 14.35
C GLU A 167 7.56 -26.99 13.00
N SER A 168 8.82 -26.62 12.81
CA SER A 168 9.27 -26.07 11.54
C SER A 168 9.06 -27.11 10.43
N MET A 169 8.45 -26.67 9.33
CA MET A 169 8.37 -27.47 8.10
C MET A 169 9.64 -27.35 7.24
N VAL A 170 10.61 -26.54 7.67
CA VAL A 170 11.79 -26.14 6.90
C VAL A 170 13.06 -26.40 7.72
N THR A 171 13.92 -27.26 7.20
CA THR A 171 15.23 -27.61 7.78
C THR A 171 16.37 -27.03 6.95
N SER A 172 17.60 -27.09 7.46
CA SER A 172 18.81 -26.65 6.73
C SER A 172 19.05 -27.37 5.40
N SER A 173 18.42 -28.53 5.17
CA SER A 173 18.45 -29.27 3.91
C SER A 173 17.37 -28.85 2.92
N THR A 174 16.53 -27.87 3.26
CA THR A 174 15.44 -27.42 2.38
C THR A 174 16.00 -26.77 1.12
N SER A 175 15.53 -27.25 -0.03
CA SER A 175 15.90 -26.71 -1.33
C SER A 175 15.41 -25.28 -1.53
N SER A 176 16.19 -24.45 -2.23
CA SER A 176 15.77 -23.12 -2.66
C SER A 176 14.46 -23.15 -3.46
N TRP A 177 14.16 -24.26 -4.15
CA TRP A 177 12.92 -24.44 -4.91
C TRP A 177 11.66 -24.35 -4.07
N PHE A 178 11.74 -24.70 -2.77
CA PHE A 178 10.60 -24.58 -1.86
C PHE A 178 10.08 -23.15 -1.77
N LEU A 179 10.95 -22.15 -1.88
CA LEU A 179 10.56 -20.73 -1.87
C LEU A 179 9.60 -20.39 -3.03
N TYR A 180 9.81 -20.96 -4.21
CA TYR A 180 9.01 -20.68 -5.40
C TYR A 180 7.61 -21.30 -5.35
N LEU A 181 7.37 -22.27 -4.46
CA LEU A 181 6.02 -22.80 -4.19
C LEU A 181 5.08 -21.73 -3.61
N LEU A 182 5.63 -20.65 -3.03
CA LEU A 182 4.83 -19.53 -2.54
C LEU A 182 4.17 -18.71 -3.67
N ILE A 183 4.51 -18.96 -4.94
CA ILE A 183 3.77 -18.42 -6.09
C ILE A 183 2.35 -19.00 -6.14
N ILE A 184 2.18 -20.28 -5.76
CA ILE A 184 0.91 -20.99 -5.91
C ILE A 184 -0.22 -20.31 -5.11
N PRO A 185 -0.08 -20.03 -3.79
CA PRO A 185 -1.16 -19.34 -3.07
C PRO A 185 -1.41 -17.91 -3.56
N ILE A 186 -0.38 -17.20 -4.04
CA ILE A 186 -0.55 -15.86 -4.64
C ILE A 186 -1.47 -15.98 -5.86
N PHE A 187 -1.13 -16.87 -6.79
CA PHE A 187 -1.90 -17.11 -8.01
C PHE A 187 -3.33 -17.59 -7.73
N VAL A 188 -3.48 -18.58 -6.85
CA VAL A 188 -4.79 -19.14 -6.49
C VAL A 188 -5.68 -18.08 -5.87
N THR A 189 -5.18 -17.32 -4.90
CA THR A 189 -6.00 -16.30 -4.23
C THR A 189 -6.36 -15.14 -5.15
N ASP A 190 -5.51 -14.80 -6.12
CA ASP A 190 -5.82 -13.79 -7.14
C ASP A 190 -6.92 -14.27 -8.10
N ILE A 191 -6.83 -15.52 -8.58
CA ILE A 191 -7.85 -16.11 -9.45
C ILE A 191 -9.21 -16.29 -8.76
N VAL A 192 -9.24 -16.63 -7.47
CA VAL A 192 -10.51 -16.86 -6.75
C VAL A 192 -11.42 -15.63 -6.77
N LEU A 193 -10.85 -14.42 -6.73
CA LEU A 193 -11.59 -13.16 -6.86
C LEU A 193 -11.04 -12.33 -8.02
N LEU A 194 -10.90 -12.97 -9.18
CA LEU A 194 -10.33 -12.39 -10.38
C LEU A 194 -11.00 -11.07 -10.74
N GLY A 195 -10.19 -10.02 -10.96
CA GLY A 195 -10.67 -8.68 -11.32
C GLY A 195 -11.12 -7.82 -10.12
N MET A 196 -11.10 -8.34 -8.89
CA MET A 196 -11.38 -7.55 -7.69
C MET A 196 -10.14 -6.77 -7.24
N GLU A 197 -10.17 -5.43 -7.37
CA GLU A 197 -9.05 -4.55 -6.99
C GLU A 197 -8.61 -4.73 -5.52
N PHE A 198 -9.57 -4.87 -4.61
CA PHE A 198 -9.35 -5.01 -3.17
C PHE A 198 -9.53 -6.46 -2.68
N ASN A 199 -8.86 -7.43 -3.31
CA ASN A 199 -8.96 -8.85 -2.96
C ASN A 199 -8.39 -9.16 -1.56
N PRO A 200 -9.22 -9.47 -0.54
CA PRO A 200 -8.74 -9.67 0.82
C PRO A 200 -7.92 -10.96 0.98
N PHE A 201 -8.22 -12.02 0.23
CA PHE A 201 -7.48 -13.30 0.32
C PHE A 201 -6.06 -13.16 -0.22
N TYR A 202 -5.91 -12.42 -1.32
CA TYR A 202 -4.62 -12.10 -1.90
C TYR A 202 -3.73 -11.32 -0.92
N TYR A 203 -4.23 -10.22 -0.36
CA TYR A 203 -3.44 -9.42 0.58
C TYR A 203 -3.21 -10.13 1.93
N PHE A 204 -4.15 -10.96 2.39
CA PHE A 204 -3.96 -11.76 3.59
C PHE A 204 -2.88 -12.84 3.38
N THR A 205 -2.74 -13.40 2.19
CA THR A 205 -1.63 -14.32 1.83
C THR A 205 -0.28 -13.66 2.08
N PHE A 206 -0.06 -12.43 1.60
CA PHE A 206 1.19 -11.70 1.85
C PHE A 206 1.39 -11.39 3.34
N PHE A 207 0.33 -11.01 4.04
CA PHE A 207 0.37 -10.82 5.49
C PHE A 207 0.85 -12.09 6.21
N LEU A 208 0.35 -13.28 5.83
CA LEU A 208 0.79 -14.55 6.39
C LEU A 208 2.24 -14.89 6.01
N TYR A 209 2.66 -14.60 4.78
CA TYR A 209 4.07 -14.77 4.36
C TYR A 209 5.02 -13.96 5.22
N GLY A 210 4.62 -12.75 5.63
CA GLY A 210 5.41 -11.94 6.56
C GLY A 210 5.64 -12.62 7.89
N ALA A 211 4.61 -13.22 8.47
CA ALA A 211 4.74 -13.99 9.71
C ALA A 211 5.58 -15.26 9.50
N TYR A 212 5.38 -15.96 8.38
CA TYR A 212 6.07 -17.20 8.04
C TYR A 212 7.58 -17.01 7.87
N ILE A 213 8.02 -16.02 7.08
CA ILE A 213 9.44 -15.73 6.80
C ILE A 213 10.22 -15.46 8.10
N VAL A 214 9.58 -14.85 9.09
CA VAL A 214 10.23 -14.47 10.35
C VAL A 214 10.15 -15.57 11.40
N LYS A 215 9.15 -16.44 11.29
CA LYS A 215 9.11 -17.70 12.05
C LYS A 215 10.23 -18.62 11.59
N GLU A 216 10.38 -18.80 10.27
CA GLU A 216 11.32 -19.75 9.67
C GLU A 216 12.61 -19.07 9.22
N THR A 217 13.62 -19.07 10.10
CA THR A 217 14.94 -18.44 9.83
C THR A 217 15.61 -18.99 8.57
N GLU A 218 15.33 -20.24 8.22
CA GLU A 218 15.87 -20.87 7.03
C GLU A 218 15.26 -20.32 5.74
N ILE A 219 13.96 -20.03 5.71
CA ILE A 219 13.33 -19.32 4.59
C ILE A 219 13.95 -17.94 4.42
N GLU A 220 14.15 -17.22 5.53
CA GLU A 220 14.82 -15.93 5.51
C GLU A 220 16.24 -16.02 4.91
N ARG A 221 16.97 -17.12 5.16
CA ARG A 221 18.31 -17.39 4.60
C ARG A 221 18.23 -17.73 3.10
N ILE A 222 17.27 -18.56 2.69
CA ILE A 222 17.06 -18.91 1.28
C ILE A 222 16.72 -17.67 0.45
N VAL A 223 15.84 -16.79 0.94
CA VAL A 223 15.47 -15.53 0.26
C VAL A 223 16.70 -14.65 0.03
N GLU A 224 17.58 -14.53 1.02
CA GLU A 224 18.83 -13.78 0.89
C GLU A 224 19.78 -14.41 -0.13
N LYS A 225 19.90 -15.74 -0.12
CA LYS A 225 20.74 -16.50 -1.06
C LYS A 225 20.25 -16.35 -2.51
N GLU A 226 18.94 -16.45 -2.74
CA GLU A 226 18.33 -16.42 -4.08
C GLU A 226 18.09 -14.99 -4.61
N ARG A 227 18.43 -13.94 -3.85
CA ARG A 227 18.12 -12.52 -4.17
C ARG A 227 18.40 -12.12 -5.62
N THR A 228 19.53 -12.55 -6.19
CA THR A 228 19.92 -12.21 -7.58
C THR A 228 19.04 -12.92 -8.60
N ARG A 229 18.72 -14.21 -8.37
CA ARG A 229 17.81 -14.98 -9.25
C ARG A 229 16.40 -14.43 -9.19
N LEU A 230 15.94 -14.07 -8.00
CA LEU A 230 14.65 -13.40 -7.78
C LEU A 230 14.61 -12.05 -8.49
N LEU A 231 15.69 -11.25 -8.44
CA LEU A 231 15.76 -9.98 -9.16
C LEU A 231 15.75 -10.16 -10.67
N LEU A 232 16.49 -11.13 -11.21
CA LEU A 232 16.45 -11.44 -12.64
C LEU A 232 15.04 -11.86 -13.08
N LEU A 233 14.40 -12.76 -12.31
CA LEU A 233 13.02 -13.15 -12.56
C LEU A 233 12.07 -11.94 -12.48
N ALA A 234 12.25 -11.05 -11.50
CA ALA A 234 11.44 -9.85 -11.31
C ALA A 234 11.57 -8.88 -12.49
N ILE A 235 12.79 -8.66 -13.00
CA ILE A 235 13.04 -7.78 -14.15
C ILE A 235 12.42 -8.39 -15.41
N VAL A 236 12.68 -9.67 -15.70
CA VAL A 236 12.16 -10.33 -16.91
C VAL A 236 10.63 -10.35 -16.91
N SER A 237 10.02 -10.78 -15.81
CA SER A 237 8.55 -10.88 -15.69
C SER A 237 7.88 -9.50 -15.68
N MET A 238 8.45 -8.50 -15.01
CA MET A 238 7.93 -7.13 -15.05
C MET A 238 8.04 -6.50 -16.44
N SER A 239 9.14 -6.71 -17.15
CA SER A 239 9.27 -6.24 -18.53
C SER A 239 8.17 -6.81 -19.42
N ALA A 240 7.84 -8.10 -19.24
CA ALA A 240 6.71 -8.71 -19.95
C ALA A 240 5.36 -8.07 -19.55
N VAL A 241 5.11 -7.86 -18.26
CA VAL A 241 3.88 -7.18 -17.79
C VAL A 241 3.76 -5.77 -18.38
N LEU A 242 4.81 -4.94 -18.26
CA LEU A 242 4.81 -3.58 -18.77
C LEU A 242 4.68 -3.52 -20.29
N PHE A 243 5.30 -4.47 -21.01
CA PHE A 243 5.16 -4.58 -22.45
C PHE A 243 3.73 -4.92 -22.87
N LEU A 244 3.05 -5.82 -22.15
CA LEU A 244 1.64 -6.13 -22.41
C LEU A 244 0.72 -4.93 -22.17
N TYR A 245 0.99 -4.13 -21.13
CA TYR A 245 0.27 -2.87 -20.90
C TYR A 245 0.55 -1.83 -21.98
N TRP A 246 1.81 -1.70 -22.43
CA TRP A 246 2.18 -0.81 -23.52
C TRP A 246 1.44 -1.16 -24.82
N LEU A 247 1.28 -2.45 -25.10
CA LEU A 247 0.50 -2.94 -26.24
C LEU A 247 -1.02 -2.92 -26.03
N HIS A 248 -1.51 -2.45 -24.87
CA HIS A 248 -2.93 -2.43 -24.51
C HIS A 248 -3.61 -3.82 -24.56
N LEU A 249 -2.84 -4.90 -24.42
CA LEU A 249 -3.33 -6.28 -24.46
C LEU A 249 -3.96 -6.74 -23.12
N THR A 250 -4.03 -5.85 -22.15
CA THR A 250 -4.54 -6.11 -20.80
C THR A 250 -5.96 -5.60 -20.58
N ASN A 251 -6.49 -4.76 -21.50
CA ASN A 251 -7.79 -4.10 -21.39
C ASN A 251 -8.89 -4.79 -22.23
N GLY A 252 -8.87 -6.12 -22.30
CA GLY A 252 -9.84 -6.92 -23.05
C GLY A 252 -9.49 -8.40 -23.05
N TYR A 253 -10.45 -9.27 -23.38
CA TYR A 253 -10.37 -10.74 -23.40
C TYR A 253 -9.28 -11.34 -24.32
N THR A 254 -8.37 -10.54 -24.86
CA THR A 254 -7.36 -10.92 -25.87
C THR A 254 -6.16 -11.64 -25.26
N THR A 255 -5.75 -11.30 -24.04
CA THR A 255 -4.77 -12.12 -23.30
C THR A 255 -5.52 -13.20 -22.52
N PRO A 256 -5.09 -14.48 -22.55
CA PRO A 256 -5.66 -15.50 -21.67
C PRO A 256 -5.50 -15.04 -20.22
N LEU A 257 -6.59 -14.58 -19.61
CA LEU A 257 -6.59 -13.86 -18.34
C LEU A 257 -5.83 -14.65 -17.25
N ILE A 258 -5.99 -15.97 -17.25
CA ILE A 258 -5.28 -16.90 -16.35
C ILE A 258 -3.75 -16.83 -16.52
N LEU A 259 -3.24 -16.80 -17.76
CA LEU A 259 -1.79 -16.72 -18.01
C LEU A 259 -1.24 -15.36 -17.61
N PHE A 260 -2.01 -14.29 -17.83
CA PHE A 260 -1.62 -12.95 -17.38
C PHE A 260 -1.60 -12.85 -15.85
N THR A 261 -2.62 -13.38 -15.17
CA THR A 261 -2.65 -13.48 -13.70
C THR A 261 -1.49 -14.31 -13.17
N LEU A 262 -1.12 -15.40 -13.84
CA LEU A 262 0.07 -16.18 -13.47
C LEU A 262 1.35 -15.35 -13.60
N LEU A 263 1.50 -14.61 -14.71
CA LEU A 263 2.63 -13.72 -14.92
C LEU A 263 2.68 -12.62 -13.85
N GLN A 264 1.55 -12.02 -13.48
CA GLN A 264 1.46 -11.03 -12.40
C GLN A 264 1.81 -11.64 -11.03
N ALA A 265 1.36 -12.86 -10.74
CA ALA A 265 1.71 -13.58 -9.52
C ALA A 265 3.21 -13.86 -9.43
N ILE A 266 3.84 -14.32 -10.52
CA ILE A 266 5.28 -14.52 -10.63
C ILE A 266 6.02 -13.19 -10.44
N THR A 267 5.57 -12.13 -11.12
CA THR A 267 6.18 -10.79 -11.06
C THR A 267 6.15 -10.24 -9.65
N THR A 268 4.98 -10.30 -9.01
CA THR A 268 4.76 -9.82 -7.64
C THR A 268 5.63 -10.59 -6.65
N PHE A 269 5.61 -11.92 -6.73
CA PHE A 269 6.46 -12.79 -5.91
C PHE A 269 7.94 -12.40 -6.07
N ALA A 270 8.43 -12.37 -7.30
CA ALA A 270 9.83 -12.14 -7.59
C ALA A 270 10.30 -10.78 -7.07
N TRP A 271 9.53 -9.70 -7.30
CA TRP A 271 9.86 -8.37 -6.80
C TRP A 271 9.90 -8.30 -5.28
N ILE A 272 8.88 -8.81 -4.60
CA ILE A 272 8.79 -8.75 -3.14
C ILE A 272 9.96 -9.50 -2.50
N PHE A 273 10.22 -10.73 -2.93
CA PHE A 273 11.29 -11.53 -2.35
C PHE A 273 12.68 -11.06 -2.76
N ALA A 274 12.85 -10.48 -3.96
CA ALA A 274 14.10 -9.79 -4.33
C ALA A 274 14.36 -8.57 -3.41
N ILE A 275 13.36 -7.71 -3.21
CA ILE A 275 13.46 -6.54 -2.32
C ILE A 275 13.85 -7.01 -0.90
N ILE A 276 13.16 -8.01 -0.35
CA ILE A 276 13.48 -8.55 0.98
C ILE A 276 14.92 -9.09 1.02
N GLY A 277 15.33 -9.88 0.03
CA GLY A 277 16.67 -10.48 -0.04
C GLY A 277 17.79 -9.43 -0.09
N TYR A 278 17.66 -8.41 -0.95
CA TYR A 278 18.64 -7.33 -1.04
C TYR A 278 18.65 -6.44 0.21
N PHE A 279 17.49 -6.06 0.73
CA PHE A 279 17.42 -5.22 1.93
C PHE A 279 17.97 -5.97 3.15
N LYS A 280 17.76 -7.28 3.25
CA LYS A 280 18.37 -8.08 4.31
C LYS A 280 19.90 -8.12 4.19
N ALA A 281 20.43 -8.35 2.99
CA ALA A 281 21.87 -8.43 2.76
C ALA A 281 22.60 -7.11 3.02
N TYR A 282 22.01 -5.96 2.64
CA TYR A 282 22.72 -4.68 2.61
C TYR A 282 22.17 -3.61 3.57
N MET A 283 20.92 -3.72 4.01
CA MET A 283 20.22 -2.66 4.77
C MET A 283 19.83 -3.11 6.19
N ASN A 284 20.44 -4.18 6.70
CA ASN A 284 20.20 -4.68 8.06
C ASN A 284 21.03 -3.95 9.14
N ILE A 285 21.11 -2.62 9.04
CA ILE A 285 21.92 -1.78 9.94
C ILE A 285 21.01 -0.85 10.75
N LYS A 286 21.38 -0.62 12.02
CA LYS A 286 20.71 0.37 12.88
C LYS A 286 20.89 1.77 12.31
N ASN A 287 19.81 2.35 11.77
CA ASN A 287 19.82 3.72 11.26
C ASN A 287 18.83 4.61 12.04
N LYS A 288 19.35 5.65 12.71
CA LYS A 288 18.56 6.61 13.52
C LYS A 288 17.58 7.41 12.67
N TRP A 289 17.94 7.76 11.43
CA TRP A 289 17.07 8.46 10.49
C TRP A 289 15.87 7.60 10.12
N ILE A 290 16.12 6.34 9.70
CA ILE A 290 15.03 5.39 9.40
C ILE A 290 14.14 5.18 10.63
N ALA A 291 14.72 5.02 11.83
CA ALA A 291 13.93 4.89 13.05
C ALA A 291 13.08 6.13 13.34
N SER A 292 13.56 7.33 13.02
CA SER A 292 12.82 8.60 13.17
C SER A 292 11.70 8.75 12.14
N VAL A 293 11.94 8.36 10.88
CA VAL A 293 10.93 8.40 9.81
C VAL A 293 9.86 7.33 10.02
N ASN A 294 10.24 6.11 10.43
CA ASN A 294 9.31 5.01 10.72
C ASN A 294 8.28 5.37 11.80
N LYS A 295 8.60 6.27 12.74
CA LYS A 295 7.61 6.80 13.71
C LYS A 295 6.53 7.68 13.05
N LYS A 296 6.80 8.21 11.86
CA LYS A 296 5.95 9.18 11.13
C LYS A 296 5.28 8.60 9.89
N VAL A 297 5.70 7.42 9.40
CA VAL A 297 5.16 6.83 8.17
C VAL A 297 3.65 6.68 8.17
N PHE A 298 3.06 6.42 9.33
CA PHE A 298 1.61 6.28 9.45
C PHE A 298 0.89 7.63 9.25
N THR A 299 1.46 8.73 9.75
CA THR A 299 0.97 10.09 9.47
C THR A 299 1.12 10.46 8.00
N ILE A 300 2.27 10.13 7.39
CA ILE A 300 2.51 10.33 5.95
C ILE A 300 1.43 9.59 5.15
N TYR A 301 1.19 8.32 5.46
CA TYR A 301 0.16 7.51 4.84
C TYR A 301 -1.25 8.10 5.02
N ILE A 302 -1.62 8.64 6.19
CA ILE A 302 -2.98 9.19 6.35
C ILE A 302 -3.18 10.44 5.47
N LEU A 303 -2.18 11.32 5.42
CA LEU A 303 -2.32 12.65 4.81
C LEU A 303 -2.06 12.69 3.30
N HIS A 304 -1.21 11.79 2.76
CA HIS A 304 -0.64 11.98 1.42
C HIS A 304 -1.68 12.17 0.32
N GLN A 305 -2.65 11.26 0.17
CA GLN A 305 -3.55 11.30 -0.97
C GLN A 305 -4.46 12.53 -0.95
N THR A 306 -4.99 12.92 0.21
CA THR A 306 -5.79 14.14 0.33
C THR A 306 -5.01 15.37 -0.09
N LEU A 307 -3.77 15.50 0.36
CA LEU A 307 -2.93 16.63 -0.02
C LEU A 307 -2.57 16.60 -1.52
N ILE A 308 -2.30 15.42 -2.09
CA ILE A 308 -2.07 15.26 -3.53
C ILE A 308 -3.29 15.76 -4.33
N VAL A 309 -4.49 15.36 -3.93
CA VAL A 309 -5.74 15.78 -4.59
C VAL A 309 -5.95 17.30 -4.47
N ILE A 310 -5.83 17.87 -3.27
CA ILE A 310 -6.01 19.32 -3.07
C ILE A 310 -4.98 20.12 -3.88
N ILE A 311 -3.70 19.75 -3.80
CA ILE A 311 -2.62 20.46 -4.51
C ILE A 311 -2.78 20.27 -6.02
N GLY A 312 -3.12 19.05 -6.45
CA GLY A 312 -3.36 18.71 -7.84
C GLY A 312 -4.49 19.52 -8.46
N TYR A 313 -5.60 19.72 -7.74
CA TYR A 313 -6.72 20.57 -8.17
C TYR A 313 -6.25 21.97 -8.57
N TYR A 314 -5.53 22.66 -7.67
CA TYR A 314 -5.09 24.03 -7.91
C TYR A 314 -3.96 24.14 -8.93
N LEU A 315 -3.08 23.14 -9.03
CA LEU A 315 -1.98 23.20 -9.99
C LEU A 315 -2.46 22.99 -11.43
N GLN A 316 -3.52 22.22 -11.65
CA GLN A 316 -4.07 22.01 -12.99
C GLN A 316 -4.62 23.29 -13.63
N GLU A 317 -5.04 24.27 -12.83
CA GLU A 317 -5.49 25.58 -13.33
C GLU A 317 -4.33 26.39 -13.95
N LEU A 318 -3.08 26.04 -13.63
CA LEU A 318 -1.89 26.79 -14.07
C LEU A 318 -1.38 26.36 -15.46
N SER A 319 -2.00 25.36 -16.10
CA SER A 319 -1.63 24.88 -17.44
C SER A 319 -0.13 24.57 -17.59
N LEU A 320 0.48 23.99 -16.56
CA LEU A 320 1.90 23.63 -16.55
C LEU A 320 2.12 22.33 -17.32
N SER A 321 3.37 22.03 -17.69
CA SER A 321 3.67 20.72 -18.28
C SER A 321 3.52 19.60 -17.24
N ILE A 322 3.07 18.41 -17.69
CA ILE A 322 2.85 17.22 -16.85
C ILE A 322 4.02 16.97 -15.89
N TRP A 323 5.27 17.10 -16.36
CA TRP A 323 6.46 16.84 -15.54
C TRP A 323 6.68 17.88 -14.45
N VAL A 324 6.37 19.16 -14.75
CA VAL A 324 6.47 20.23 -13.76
C VAL A 324 5.39 20.05 -12.70
N GLU A 325 4.14 19.77 -13.10
CA GLU A 325 3.07 19.48 -12.15
C GLU A 325 3.41 18.26 -11.29
N PHE A 326 3.86 17.16 -11.89
CA PHE A 326 4.24 15.95 -11.17
C PHE A 326 5.29 16.24 -10.09
N ILE A 327 6.35 16.98 -10.43
CA ILE A 327 7.41 17.35 -9.47
C ILE A 327 6.86 18.26 -8.37
N LEU A 328 6.07 19.28 -8.73
CA LEU A 328 5.50 20.23 -7.77
C LEU A 328 4.52 19.56 -6.81
N ILE A 329 3.60 18.71 -7.29
CA ILE A 329 2.65 17.98 -6.45
C ILE A 329 3.41 17.11 -5.43
N ASN A 330 4.43 16.38 -5.87
CA ASN A 330 5.24 15.55 -4.99
C ASN A 330 5.96 16.38 -3.91
N LEU A 331 6.62 17.46 -4.32
CA LEU A 331 7.38 18.34 -3.41
C LEU A 331 6.45 19.04 -2.41
N LEU A 332 5.40 19.69 -2.89
CA LEU A 332 4.43 20.42 -2.06
C LEU A 332 3.68 19.48 -1.13
N THR A 333 3.33 18.27 -1.56
CA THR A 333 2.75 17.26 -0.67
C THR A 333 3.71 16.91 0.46
N PHE A 334 4.97 16.62 0.15
CA PHE A 334 5.96 16.27 1.17
C PHE A 334 6.18 17.41 2.18
N LEU A 335 6.29 18.65 1.69
CA LEU A 335 6.42 19.85 2.53
C LEU A 335 5.18 20.06 3.40
N SER A 336 3.99 19.92 2.83
CA SER A 336 2.71 20.09 3.53
C SER A 336 2.52 19.05 4.65
N ILE A 337 2.85 17.79 4.40
CA ILE A 337 2.85 16.75 5.43
C ILE A 337 3.82 17.11 6.56
N GLY A 338 5.03 17.55 6.22
CA GLY A 338 6.03 17.97 7.19
C GLY A 338 5.53 19.13 8.06
N LEU A 339 4.96 20.16 7.42
CA LEU A 339 4.41 21.34 8.10
C LEU A 339 3.27 20.96 9.04
N LEU A 340 2.28 20.21 8.55
CA LEU A 340 1.15 19.73 9.36
C LEU A 340 1.61 18.88 10.53
N TYR A 341 2.62 18.04 10.31
CA TYR A 341 3.20 17.23 11.37
C TYR A 341 3.82 18.10 12.48
N TYR A 342 4.66 19.08 12.14
CA TYR A 342 5.37 19.89 13.15
C TYR A 342 4.50 20.96 13.81
N LEU A 343 3.53 21.53 13.10
CA LEU A 343 2.66 22.57 13.63
C LEU A 343 1.50 22.01 14.47
N PHE A 344 0.91 20.89 14.05
CA PHE A 344 -0.30 20.37 14.69
C PHE A 344 -0.06 19.01 15.34
N ILE A 345 0.31 18.00 14.56
CA ILE A 345 0.27 16.60 15.01
C ILE A 345 1.27 16.36 16.14
N LYS A 346 2.50 16.85 16.03
CA LYS A 346 3.53 16.69 17.06
C LYS A 346 3.20 17.45 18.36
N ARG A 347 2.46 18.56 18.27
CA ARG A 347 2.22 19.47 19.41
C ARG A 347 1.07 19.00 20.30
N PHE A 348 0.00 18.46 19.71
CA PHE A 348 -1.22 18.14 20.46
C PHE A 348 -1.37 16.63 20.69
N THR A 349 -1.35 16.19 21.95
CA THR A 349 -1.45 14.76 22.33
C THR A 349 -2.70 14.07 21.80
N PHE A 350 -3.84 14.77 21.81
CA PHE A 350 -5.09 14.28 21.24
C PHE A 350 -4.94 14.01 19.73
N VAL A 351 -4.37 14.96 18.98
CA VAL A 351 -4.12 14.82 17.54
C VAL A 351 -3.16 13.68 17.25
N LYS A 352 -2.12 13.46 18.08
CA LYS A 352 -1.26 12.27 17.93
C LYS A 352 -2.05 10.96 17.95
N THR A 353 -3.05 10.85 18.82
CA THR A 353 -3.89 9.66 18.93
C THR A 353 -4.75 9.48 17.68
N LEU A 354 -5.34 10.55 17.16
CA LEU A 354 -6.09 10.54 15.89
C LEU A 354 -5.23 10.12 14.69
N PHE A 355 -3.93 10.38 14.73
CA PHE A 355 -2.98 9.97 13.70
C PHE A 355 -2.16 8.73 14.09
N GLY A 356 -2.57 7.95 15.10
CA GLY A 356 -1.86 6.73 15.54
C GLY A 356 -0.38 6.94 15.94
N ALA A 357 0.02 8.19 16.15
CA ALA A 357 1.38 8.60 16.46
C ALA A 357 1.67 8.45 17.95
N LYS A 358 2.96 8.28 18.30
CA LYS A 358 3.45 8.25 19.68
C LYS A 358 3.94 9.63 20.11
#